data_AF-A0A1M3L532-F1
#
_entry.id   AF-A0A1M3L532-F1
#
_cell.length_a   1.000
_cell.length_b   1.000
_cell.length_c   1.000
_cell.angle_alpha   90.00
_cell.angle_beta   90.00
_cell.angle_gamma   90.00
#
_symmetry.space_group_name_H-M   'P 1'
#
loop_
_entity.id
_entity.type
_entity.pdbx_description
1 polymer ?
#
loop_
_entity_poly.entity_id
_entity_poly.type
_entity_poly.pdbx_seq_one_letter_code
_entity_poly.pdbx_strand_id
1 'polypeptide(L)'
;MSFIIGIFAKKIKKNTMSEKTKIPAVFKEDLKKLLLSISELEPIEKGERLCCVCSKNITLDNIQLLVPRKDKIFEFVCDSPTCVEEYNRKKGE
;
A
#
# COMPACT_ATOMS: atom_id res chain seq x y z
N MET A 1 -1.90 -20.56 14.53
CA MET A 1 -1.85 -20.32 13.07
C MET A 1 -0.71 -19.36 12.78
N SER A 2 0.37 -19.92 12.26
CA SER A 2 1.70 -19.33 12.07
C SER A 2 1.65 -18.13 11.11
N PHE A 3 2.03 -16.94 11.58
CA PHE A 3 3.34 -16.27 11.48
C PHE A 3 3.54 -15.37 10.23
N ILE A 4 3.31 -14.07 10.45
CA ILE A 4 4.11 -12.85 10.10
C ILE A 4 4.84 -12.79 8.74
N ILE A 5 4.50 -11.78 7.91
CA ILE A 5 5.39 -10.77 7.28
C ILE A 5 4.46 -9.63 6.78
N GLY A 6 4.47 -8.39 7.25
CA GLY A 6 5.61 -7.52 7.54
C GLY A 6 5.66 -6.44 6.45
N ILE A 7 4.96 -5.31 6.67
CA ILE A 7 5.27 -4.08 5.93
C ILE A 7 6.74 -3.78 6.25
N PHE A 8 7.59 -3.84 5.23
CA PHE A 8 8.99 -3.46 5.32
C PHE A 8 9.07 -1.93 5.45
N ALA A 9 8.90 -1.42 6.67
CA ALA A 9 9.41 -0.13 7.08
C ALA A 9 10.47 -0.39 8.15
N LYS A 10 11.71 -0.57 7.71
CA LYS A 10 12.85 -0.83 8.59
C LYS A 10 13.13 0.44 9.40
N LYS A 11 12.66 0.44 10.65
CA LYS A 11 13.30 0.99 11.85
C LYS A 11 13.40 2.52 11.96
N ILE A 12 12.41 3.14 12.61
CA ILE A 12 12.61 4.38 13.37
C ILE A 12 12.09 4.16 14.81
N LYS A 13 12.88 4.64 15.77
CA LYS A 13 12.87 4.37 17.21
C LYS A 13 11.50 4.36 17.91
N LYS A 14 11.37 3.40 18.83
CA LYS A 14 10.41 3.31 19.95
C LYS A 14 10.07 4.67 20.57
N ASN A 15 8.78 4.96 20.73
CA ASN A 15 8.28 5.42 22.02
C ASN A 15 6.88 4.85 22.30
N THR A 16 6.73 4.32 23.50
CA THR A 16 5.56 3.67 24.09
C THR A 16 4.34 4.60 24.19
N MET A 17 3.15 4.01 23.98
CA MET A 17 1.93 4.11 24.83
C MET A 17 0.63 4.27 24.00
N SER A 18 -0.33 3.40 24.36
CA SER A 18 -1.79 3.52 24.24
C SER A 18 -2.48 3.31 22.89
N GLU A 19 -3.21 2.19 22.87
CA GLU A 19 -4.48 1.91 22.18
C GLU A 19 -5.09 3.07 21.38
N LYS A 20 -4.74 3.08 20.11
CA LYS A 20 -5.53 3.49 18.94
C LYS A 20 -4.67 2.99 17.80
N THR A 21 -5.22 2.16 16.91
CA THR A 21 -4.55 1.67 15.71
C THR A 21 -4.15 2.88 14.87
N LYS A 22 -3.00 3.49 15.18
CA LYS A 22 -2.43 4.60 14.44
C LYS A 22 -2.06 4.01 13.10
N ILE A 23 -2.92 4.21 12.10
CA ILE A 23 -2.57 3.96 10.71
C ILE A 23 -1.34 4.84 10.46
N PRO A 24 -0.13 4.27 10.28
CA PRO A 24 1.04 5.09 10.06
C PRO A 24 0.85 5.76 8.70
N ALA A 25 0.71 7.08 8.70
CA ALA A 25 0.69 7.87 7.49
C ALA A 25 2.07 7.74 6.85
N VAL A 26 2.16 7.03 5.73
CA VAL A 26 3.37 6.97 4.92
C VAL A 26 3.45 8.28 4.15
N PHE A 27 4.43 9.12 4.48
CA PHE A 27 4.70 10.34 3.71
C PHE A 27 5.07 9.99 2.27
N LYS A 28 4.72 10.86 1.30
CA LYS A 28 4.96 10.64 -0.14
C LYS A 28 6.41 10.25 -0.47
N GLU A 29 7.37 10.80 0.27
CA GLU A 29 8.80 10.51 0.12
C GLU A 29 9.18 9.07 0.51
N ASP A 30 8.55 8.54 1.55
CA ASP A 30 8.75 7.16 1.99
C ASP A 30 8.03 6.16 1.08
N LEU A 31 6.89 6.55 0.50
CA LEU A 31 6.22 5.77 -0.53
C LEU A 31 7.11 5.60 -1.77
N LYS A 32 7.73 6.68 -2.26
CA LYS A 32 8.62 6.59 -3.43
C LYS A 32 9.83 5.69 -3.16
N LYS A 33 10.44 5.77 -1.98
CA LYS A 33 11.53 4.88 -1.56
C LYS A 33 11.08 3.43 -1.44
N LEU A 34 9.89 3.18 -0.91
CA LEU A 34 9.30 1.85 -0.82
C LEU A 34 9.10 1.24 -2.21
N LEU A 35 8.45 1.99 -3.12
CA LEU A 35 8.19 1.58 -4.50
C LEU A 35 9.49 1.30 -5.27
N LEU A 36 10.53 2.10 -5.04
CA LEU A 36 11.86 1.86 -5.59
C LEU A 36 12.47 0.57 -5.03
N SER A 37 12.34 0.32 -3.73
CA SER A 37 12.87 -0.89 -3.08
C SER A 37 12.20 -2.19 -3.52
N ILE A 38 10.97 -2.12 -4.03
CA ILE A 38 10.21 -3.28 -4.52
C ILE A 38 10.18 -3.34 -6.06
N SER A 39 10.93 -2.49 -6.76
CA SER A 39 10.96 -2.38 -8.23
C SER A 39 9.59 -2.11 -8.89
N GLU A 40 8.68 -1.47 -8.16
CA GLU A 40 7.34 -1.10 -8.65
C GLU A 40 7.26 0.37 -9.09
N LEU A 41 8.30 1.18 -8.84
CA LEU A 41 8.33 2.58 -9.23
C LEU A 41 8.26 2.77 -10.76
N GLU A 42 9.12 2.06 -11.50
CA GLU A 42 9.17 2.16 -12.96
C GLU A 42 7.84 1.79 -13.64
N PRO A 43 7.19 0.65 -13.33
CA PRO A 43 5.90 0.33 -13.96
C PRO A 43 4.79 1.30 -13.57
N ILE A 44 4.85 1.94 -12.39
CA ILE A 44 3.91 3.00 -12.01
C ILE A 44 4.15 4.27 -12.84
N GLU A 45 5.40 4.70 -12.99
CA GLU A 45 5.76 5.89 -13.80
C GLU A 45 5.45 5.70 -15.29
N LYS A 46 5.53 4.45 -15.80
CA LYS A 46 5.11 4.09 -17.16
C LYS A 46 3.59 3.96 -17.34
N GLY A 47 2.82 3.97 -16.25
CA GLY A 47 1.36 3.78 -16.30
C GLY A 47 0.93 2.33 -16.54
N GLU A 48 1.80 1.36 -16.24
CA GLU A 48 1.54 -0.09 -16.37
C GLU A 48 0.79 -0.67 -15.17
N ARG A 49 0.64 0.09 -14.07
CA ARG A 49 -0.11 -0.32 -12.88
C ARG A 49 -1.50 0.30 -12.84
N LEU A 50 -2.49 -0.55 -12.58
CA LEU A 50 -3.90 -0.19 -12.54
C LEU A 50 -4.47 -0.46 -11.15
N CYS A 51 -5.48 0.31 -10.78
CA CYS A 51 -6.24 0.07 -9.57
C CYS A 51 -7.02 -1.24 -9.69
N CYS A 52 -6.93 -2.11 -8.68
CA CYS A 52 -7.67 -3.38 -8.68
C CYS A 52 -9.19 -3.23 -8.56
N VAL A 53 -9.70 -2.03 -8.28
CA VAL A 53 -11.14 -1.75 -8.12
C VAL A 53 -11.73 -1.03 -9.34
N CYS A 54 -11.16 0.11 -9.73
CA CYS A 54 -11.69 0.94 -10.82
C CYS A 54 -10.89 0.86 -12.13
N SER A 55 -9.80 0.09 -12.16
CA SER A 55 -8.92 -0.04 -13.32
C SER A 55 -8.27 1.26 -13.82
N LYS A 56 -8.34 2.34 -13.03
CA LYS A 56 -7.65 3.61 -13.33
C LYS A 56 -6.13 3.43 -13.18
N ASN A 57 -5.35 4.12 -14.02
CA ASN A 57 -3.90 4.17 -13.88
C ASN A 57 -3.50 4.70 -12.51
N ILE A 58 -2.58 3.97 -11.88
CA ILE A 58 -1.99 4.32 -10.60
C ILE A 58 -0.78 5.21 -10.85
N THR A 59 -0.70 6.31 -10.11
CA THR A 59 0.43 7.25 -10.12
C THR A 59 0.89 7.50 -8.69
N LEU A 60 2.09 8.04 -8.50
CA LEU A 60 2.65 8.33 -7.17
C LEU A 60 1.75 9.22 -6.30
N ASP A 61 0.95 10.09 -6.92
CA ASP A 61 0.03 10.99 -6.23
C ASP A 61 -1.36 10.40 -5.96
N ASN A 62 -1.70 9.30 -6.63
CA ASN A 62 -3.01 8.66 -6.58
C ASN A 62 -2.99 7.30 -5.84
N ILE A 63 -1.88 6.92 -5.20
CA ILE A 63 -1.81 5.66 -4.43
C ILE A 63 -2.32 5.89 -3.02
N GLN A 64 -3.35 5.13 -2.63
CA GLN A 64 -3.88 5.14 -1.28
C GLN A 64 -3.57 3.85 -0.53
N LEU A 65 -3.65 2.70 -1.19
CA LEU A 65 -3.30 1.41 -0.59
C LEU A 65 -2.33 0.66 -1.50
N LEU A 66 -1.35 0.05 -0.84
CA LEU A 66 -0.41 -0.91 -1.42
C LEU A 66 -0.46 -2.17 -0.57
N VAL A 67 -0.98 -3.26 -1.13
CA VAL A 67 -1.23 -4.49 -0.38
C VAL A 67 -0.40 -5.64 -0.95
N PRO A 68 0.55 -6.21 -0.17
CA PRO A 68 1.28 -7.38 -0.60
C PRO A 68 0.41 -8.64 -0.55
N ARG A 69 0.45 -9.45 -1.62
CA ARG A 69 -0.16 -10.79 -1.70
C ARG A 69 0.92 -11.88 -1.57
N LYS A 70 0.47 -13.13 -1.38
CA LYS A 70 1.34 -14.29 -1.09
C LYS A 70 2.44 -14.53 -2.14
N ASP A 71 2.20 -14.14 -3.39
CA ASP A 71 3.10 -14.42 -4.52
C ASP A 71 3.99 -13.22 -4.89
N LYS A 72 4.29 -12.33 -3.94
CA LYS A 72 5.03 -11.07 -4.16
C LYS A 72 4.35 -10.12 -5.15
N ILE A 73 3.08 -10.35 -5.45
CA ILE A 73 2.24 -9.45 -6.23
C ILE A 73 1.74 -8.36 -5.29
N PHE A 74 1.86 -7.11 -5.71
CA PHE A 74 1.32 -5.96 -4.99
C PHE A 74 0.01 -5.53 -5.64
N GLU A 75 -1.05 -5.44 -4.85
CA GLU A 75 -2.30 -4.81 -5.26
C GLU A 75 -2.26 -3.32 -4.93
N PHE A 76 -2.67 -2.52 -5.90
CA PHE A 76 -2.72 -1.07 -5.78
C PHE A 76 -4.18 -0.59 -5.77
N VAL A 77 -4.51 0.29 -4.84
CA VAL A 77 -5.81 0.97 -4.77
C VAL A 77 -5.59 2.47 -4.87
N CYS A 78 -6.40 3.11 -5.71
CA CYS A 78 -6.34 4.54 -5.92
C CYS A 78 -6.89 5.34 -4.72
N ASP A 79 -6.73 6.66 -4.75
CA ASP A 79 -7.22 7.62 -3.74
C ASP A 79 -8.74 7.77 -3.66
N SER A 80 -9.48 7.15 -4.59
CA SER A 80 -10.93 7.23 -4.60
C SER A 80 -11.51 6.56 -3.34
N PRO A 81 -12.29 7.29 -2.51
CA PRO A 81 -12.85 6.74 -1.27
C PRO A 81 -13.74 5.52 -1.55
N THR A 82 -14.47 5.54 -2.67
CA THR A 82 -15.26 4.39 -3.14
C THR A 82 -14.40 3.16 -3.40
N CYS A 83 -13.19 3.30 -3.95
CA CYS A 83 -12.31 2.17 -4.21
C CYS A 83 -11.74 1.59 -2.92
N VAL A 84 -11.42 2.44 -1.95
CA VAL A 84 -10.94 2.02 -0.63
C VAL A 84 -12.04 1.25 0.12
N GLU A 85 -13.26 1.78 0.13
CA GLU A 85 -14.42 1.13 0.76
C GLU A 85 -14.73 -0.22 0.11
N GLU A 86 -14.79 -0.28 -1.21
CA GLU A 86 -15.03 -1.50 -1.96
C GLU A 86 -13.93 -2.56 -1.73
N TYR A 87 -12.67 -2.12 -1.69
CA TYR A 87 -11.55 -3.02 -1.39
C TYR A 87 -11.65 -3.59 0.03
N ASN A 88 -12.00 -2.76 1.01
CA ASN A 88 -12.19 -3.20 2.40
C ASN A 88 -13.36 -4.16 2.54
N ARG A 89 -14.46 -3.95 1.81
CA ARG A 89 -15.62 -4.85 1.78
C ARG A 89 -15.25 -6.25 1.29
N LYS A 90 -14.39 -6.36 0.27
CA LYS A 90 -13.95 -7.63 -0.32
C LYS A 90 -12.93 -8.42 0.53
N LYS A 91 -12.30 -7.80 1.53
CA LYS A 91 -11.31 -8.48 2.39
C LYS A 91 -11.93 -9.34 3.50
N GLY A 92 -13.25 -9.35 3.64
CA GLY A 92 -13.97 -10.06 4.70
C GLY A 92 -14.48 -11.46 4.37
N GLU A 93 -14.22 -11.98 3.16
CA GLU A 93 -14.63 -13.34 2.73
C GLU A 93 -13.48 -14.36 2.77
#